data_AF-A0A7S2RMN2-F1
#
_entry.id   AF-A0A7S2RMN2-F1
#
_cell.length_a   1.000
_cell.length_b   1.000
_cell.length_c   1.000
_cell.angle_alpha   90.00
_cell.angle_beta   90.00
_cell.angle_gamma   90.00
#
_symmetry.space_group_name_H-M   'P 1'
#
loop_
_entity.id
_entity.type
_entity.pdbx_description
1 polymer ?
#
loop_
_entity_poly.entity_id
_entity_poly.type
_entity_poly.pdbx_seq_one_letter_code
_entity_poly.pdbx_strand_id
1 'polypeptide(L)'
;VTNPARLQMLQGGLNLISHTNLDFFNDHQKAELIRLKGDFLCQLNRVDHANRAYSEAAQISNGYGKNWLSWGELCEAVFNSAPQTVAQGKQALSCYLQALHFRYQGGVARLLVPRVLWLLSKDDDSQTLAKEFERLAPKLP
;
A
#
# COMPACT_ATOMS: atom_id res chain seq x y z
N VAL A 1 -7.17 -4.93 -23.70
CA VAL A 1 -8.48 -4.37 -24.08
C VAL A 1 -9.25 -4.02 -22.81
N THR A 2 -9.23 -2.76 -22.38
CA THR A 2 -9.96 -2.29 -21.20
C THR A 2 -11.44 -2.13 -21.57
N ASN A 3 -12.32 -2.88 -20.89
CA ASN A 3 -13.77 -2.77 -21.10
C ASN A 3 -14.24 -1.35 -20.71
N PRO A 4 -14.85 -0.56 -21.61
CA PRO A 4 -15.26 0.81 -21.33
C PRO A 4 -16.25 0.90 -20.17
N ALA A 5 -17.11 -0.11 -19.98
CA ALA A 5 -18.03 -0.17 -18.84
C ALA A 5 -17.29 -0.26 -17.50
N ARG A 6 -16.16 -0.98 -17.46
CA ARG A 6 -15.33 -1.09 -16.25
C ARG A 6 -14.68 0.25 -15.88
N LEU A 7 -14.18 0.99 -16.87
CA LEU A 7 -13.60 2.32 -16.62
C LEU A 7 -14.65 3.29 -16.08
N GLN A 8 -15.87 3.25 -16.61
CA GLN A 8 -16.97 4.07 -16.13
C GLN A 8 -17.36 3.74 -14.70
N MET A 9 -17.43 2.45 -14.33
CA MET A 9 -17.68 2.03 -12.95
C MET A 9 -16.60 2.50 -11.98
N LEU A 10 -15.32 2.40 -12.36
CA LEU A 10 -14.19 2.85 -11.53
C LEU A 10 -14.21 4.36 -11.31
N GLN A 11 -14.49 5.15 -12.35
CA GLN A 11 -14.63 6.60 -12.24
C GLN A 11 -15.86 6.99 -11.42
N GLY A 12 -16.98 6.28 -11.58
CA GLY A 12 -18.19 6.47 -10.77
C GLY A 12 -17.92 6.22 -9.28
N GLY A 13 -17.26 5.10 -8.95
CA GLY A 13 -16.87 4.78 -7.57
C GLY A 13 -15.91 5.81 -6.98
N LEU A 14 -14.92 6.26 -7.75
CA LEU A 14 -13.99 7.31 -7.34
C LEU A 14 -14.70 8.64 -7.04
N ASN A 15 -15.67 9.02 -7.88
CA ASN A 15 -16.45 10.24 -7.68
C ASN A 15 -17.35 10.14 -6.44
N LEU A 16 -17.99 8.98 -6.22
CA LEU A 16 -18.82 8.76 -5.04
C LEU A 16 -18.02 8.94 -3.75
N ILE A 17 -16.86 8.29 -3.64
CA ILE A 17 -16.00 8.41 -2.46
C ILE A 17 -15.52 9.86 -2.27
N SER A 18 -15.15 10.53 -3.36
CA SER A 18 -14.59 11.89 -3.29
C SER A 18 -15.60 12.95 -2.82
N HIS A 19 -16.90 12.71 -3.01
CA HIS A 19 -17.98 13.61 -2.56
C HIS A 19 -18.67 13.11 -1.28
N THR A 20 -18.24 11.98 -0.72
CA THR A 20 -18.78 11.47 0.53
C THR A 20 -18.29 12.35 1.68
N ASN A 21 -19.21 12.83 2.52
CA ASN A 21 -18.81 13.52 3.74
C ASN A 21 -18.24 12.50 4.74
N LEU A 22 -16.93 12.57 4.97
CA LEU A 22 -16.22 11.64 5.85
C LEU A 22 -16.52 11.85 7.34
N ASP A 23 -17.13 12.96 7.74
CA ASP A 23 -17.43 13.27 9.15
C ASP A 23 -18.44 12.32 9.79
N PHE A 24 -19.25 11.62 8.98
CA PHE A 24 -20.21 10.63 9.45
C PHE A 24 -19.58 9.27 9.81
N PHE A 25 -18.28 9.08 9.52
CA PHE A 25 -17.60 7.79 9.66
C PHE A 25 -16.55 7.85 10.78
N ASN A 26 -16.27 6.70 11.40
CA ASN A 26 -15.14 6.58 12.33
C ASN A 26 -13.80 6.50 11.58
N ASP A 27 -12.68 6.71 12.28
CA ASP A 27 -11.35 6.79 11.65
C ASP A 27 -10.98 5.53 10.84
N HIS A 28 -11.40 4.34 11.29
CA HIS A 28 -11.17 3.10 10.56
C HIS A 28 -11.98 3.06 9.24
N GLN A 29 -13.24 3.48 9.26
CA GLN A 29 -14.08 3.58 8.07
C GLN A 29 -13.57 4.67 7.11
N LYS A 30 -13.13 5.82 7.62
CA LYS A 30 -12.49 6.87 6.81
C LYS A 30 -11.24 6.33 6.11
N ALA A 31 -10.38 5.62 6.85
CA ALA A 31 -9.19 5.01 6.28
C ALA A 31 -9.53 3.96 5.20
N GLU A 32 -10.58 3.15 5.39
CA GLU A 32 -11.02 2.19 4.37
C GLU A 32 -11.57 2.87 3.11
N LEU A 33 -12.37 3.94 3.26
CA LEU A 33 -12.86 4.72 2.12
C LEU A 33 -11.72 5.35 1.32
N ILE A 34 -10.73 5.90 2.01
CA ILE A 34 -9.55 6.51 1.35
C ILE A 34 -8.65 5.43 0.73
N ARG A 35 -8.51 4.25 1.36
CA ARG A 35 -7.81 3.11 0.75
C ARG A 35 -8.50 2.66 -0.54
N LEU A 36 -9.84 2.55 -0.55
CA LEU A 36 -10.62 2.21 -1.75
C LEU A 36 -10.47 3.27 -2.86
N LYS A 37 -10.38 4.55 -2.50
CA LYS A 37 -10.02 5.63 -3.43
C LYS A 37 -8.65 5.36 -4.07
N GLY A 38 -7.65 4.94 -3.28
CA GLY A 38 -6.36 4.48 -3.75
C GLY A 38 -6.47 3.31 -4.75
N ASP A 39 -7.25 2.28 -4.42
CA ASP A 39 -7.44 1.11 -5.29
C ASP A 39 -8.06 1.49 -6.65
N PHE A 40 -9.06 2.38 -6.66
CA PHE A 40 -9.64 2.88 -7.90
C PHE A 40 -8.63 3.67 -8.73
N LEU A 41 -7.81 4.51 -8.09
CA LEU A 41 -6.75 5.25 -8.75
C LEU A 41 -5.66 4.32 -9.33
N CYS A 42 -5.29 3.25 -8.62
CA CYS A 42 -4.40 2.20 -9.12
C CYS A 42 -4.96 1.54 -10.39
N GLN A 43 -6.24 1.16 -10.37
CA GLN A 43 -6.90 0.54 -11.53
C GLN A 43 -7.07 1.50 -12.72
N LEU A 44 -7.06 2.81 -12.46
CA LEU A 44 -7.07 3.87 -13.49
C LEU A 44 -5.65 4.28 -13.93
N ASN A 45 -4.61 3.56 -13.49
CA ASN A 45 -3.21 3.84 -13.78
C ASN A 45 -2.72 5.22 -13.28
N ARG A 46 -3.33 5.74 -12.21
CA ARG A 46 -2.97 7.03 -11.56
C ARG A 46 -2.18 6.79 -10.27
N VAL A 47 -0.98 6.24 -10.43
CA VAL A 47 -0.12 5.76 -9.33
C VAL A 47 0.22 6.86 -8.32
N ASP A 48 0.59 8.07 -8.75
CA ASP A 48 0.97 9.15 -7.82
C ASP A 48 -0.17 9.59 -6.91
N HIS A 49 -1.39 9.64 -7.45
CA HIS A 49 -2.58 9.97 -6.68
C HIS A 49 -2.97 8.83 -5.74
N ALA A 50 -2.80 7.57 -6.18
CA ALA A 50 -3.03 6.42 -5.32
C ALA A 50 -2.06 6.39 -4.14
N ASN A 51 -0.78 6.68 -4.38
CA ASN A 51 0.25 6.76 -3.34
C ASN A 51 -0.11 7.80 -2.26
N ARG A 52 -0.58 8.99 -2.68
CA ARG A 52 -1.07 10.02 -1.74
C ARG A 52 -2.29 9.55 -0.94
N ALA A 53 -3.25 8.90 -1.58
CA ALA A 53 -4.43 8.38 -0.90
C ALA A 53 -4.05 7.33 0.16
N TYR A 54 -3.16 6.38 -0.16
CA TYR A 54 -2.71 5.39 0.82
C TYR A 54 -1.94 6.01 1.99
N SER A 55 -1.12 7.04 1.72
CA SER A 55 -0.43 7.78 2.79
C SER A 55 -1.41 8.53 3.69
N GLU A 56 -2.47 9.12 3.13
CA GLU A 56 -3.54 9.79 3.90
C GLU A 56 -4.30 8.79 4.76
N ALA A 57 -4.68 7.63 4.19
CA ALA A 57 -5.35 6.56 4.93
C ALA A 57 -4.49 6.02 6.09
N ALA A 58 -3.17 5.91 5.89
CA ALA A 58 -2.23 5.52 6.94
C ALA A 58 -2.21 6.54 8.08
N GLN A 59 -2.16 7.84 7.77
CA GLN A 59 -2.15 8.91 8.79
C GLN A 59 -3.42 8.91 9.65
N ILE A 60 -4.57 8.62 9.05
CA ILE A 60 -5.86 8.56 9.77
C ILE A 60 -5.91 7.32 10.67
N SER A 61 -5.48 6.16 10.16
CA SER A 61 -5.51 4.91 10.93
C SER A 61 -4.25 4.08 10.70
N ASN A 62 -3.23 4.36 11.51
CA ASN A 62 -1.97 3.61 11.46
C ASN A 62 -2.17 2.11 11.72
N GLY A 63 -3.17 1.73 12.53
CA GLY A 63 -3.48 0.34 12.84
C GLY A 63 -4.16 -0.44 11.71
N TYR A 64 -4.49 0.21 10.59
CA TYR A 64 -5.25 -0.44 9.52
C TYR A 64 -4.35 -1.25 8.58
N GLY A 65 -4.04 -2.49 8.99
CA GLY A 65 -3.13 -3.40 8.26
C GLY A 65 -3.47 -3.63 6.78
N LYS A 66 -4.75 -3.55 6.39
CA LYS A 66 -5.17 -3.71 4.98
C LYS A 66 -4.67 -2.56 4.09
N ASN A 67 -4.60 -1.34 4.62
CA ASN A 67 -4.06 -0.19 3.89
C ASN A 67 -2.56 -0.37 3.63
N TRP A 68 -1.81 -0.78 4.65
CA TRP A 68 -0.38 -1.08 4.51
C TRP A 68 -0.12 -2.16 3.46
N LEU A 69 -0.94 -3.21 3.41
CA LEU A 69 -0.85 -4.23 2.36
C LEU A 69 -1.08 -3.64 0.96
N SER A 70 -2.19 -2.90 0.77
CA SER A 70 -2.54 -2.31 -0.53
C SER A 70 -1.48 -1.31 -1.00
N TRP A 71 -0.93 -0.52 -0.07
CA TRP A 71 0.14 0.43 -0.36
C TRP A 71 1.45 -0.27 -0.74
N GLY A 72 1.82 -1.32 0.00
CA GLY A 72 3.00 -2.13 -0.30
C GLY A 72 2.92 -2.78 -1.67
N GLU A 73 1.75 -3.30 -2.06
CA GLU A 73 1.50 -3.84 -3.40
C GLU A 73 1.65 -2.80 -4.52
N LEU A 74 1.16 -1.57 -4.31
CA LEU A 74 1.39 -0.47 -5.24
C LEU A 74 2.90 -0.19 -5.39
N CYS A 75 3.61 -0.02 -4.27
CA CYS A 75 5.04 0.28 -4.30
C CYS A 75 5.87 -0.87 -4.92
N GLU A 76 5.51 -2.12 -4.66
CA GLU A 76 6.12 -3.30 -5.29
C GLU A 76 5.87 -3.31 -6.80
N ALA A 77 4.65 -3.01 -7.26
CA ALA A 77 4.34 -2.93 -8.69
C ALA A 77 5.12 -1.82 -9.39
N VAL A 78 5.30 -0.67 -8.74
CA VAL A 78 6.13 0.44 -9.26
C VAL A 78 7.60 0.03 -9.30
N PHE A 79 8.10 -0.62 -8.25
CA PHE A 79 9.48 -1.12 -8.18
C PHE A 79 9.76 -2.15 -9.28
N ASN A 80 8.83 -3.07 -9.53
CA ASN A 80 8.93 -4.04 -10.62
C ASN A 80 8.91 -3.39 -12.01
N SER A 81 8.15 -2.31 -12.18
CA SER A 81 8.06 -1.59 -13.45
C SER A 81 9.31 -0.73 -13.72
N ALA A 82 9.97 -0.24 -12.68
CA ALA A 82 11.17 0.58 -12.76
C ALA A 82 12.17 0.22 -11.63
N PRO A 83 13.04 -0.80 -11.83
CA PRO A 83 13.96 -1.32 -10.81
C PRO A 83 14.95 -0.29 -10.26
N GLN A 84 15.13 0.86 -10.93
CA GLN A 84 16.04 1.91 -10.51
C GLN A 84 15.53 2.74 -9.31
N THR A 85 14.29 2.50 -8.85
CA THR A 85 13.72 3.28 -7.74
C THR A 85 13.81 2.51 -6.42
N VAL A 86 15.02 2.39 -5.88
CA VAL A 86 15.29 1.79 -4.55
C VAL A 86 14.38 2.38 -3.47
N ALA A 87 14.01 3.67 -3.59
CA ALA A 87 13.07 4.34 -2.70
C ALA A 87 11.68 3.67 -2.65
N GLN A 88 11.17 3.15 -3.77
CA GLN A 88 9.88 2.45 -3.81
C GLN A 88 9.99 1.04 -3.24
N GLY A 89 11.12 0.35 -3.48
CA GLY A 89 11.41 -0.92 -2.82
C GLY A 89 11.49 -0.77 -1.30
N LYS A 90 12.13 0.30 -0.82
CA LYS A 90 12.19 0.66 0.60
C LYS A 90 10.80 0.94 1.17
N GLN A 91 9.97 1.70 0.45
CA GLN A 91 8.61 1.98 0.87
C GLN A 91 7.75 0.71 0.94
N ALA A 92 7.84 -0.16 -0.07
CA ALA A 92 7.14 -1.44 -0.10
C ALA A 92 7.53 -2.32 1.10
N LEU A 93 8.83 -2.42 1.39
CA LEU A 93 9.37 -3.14 2.53
C LEU A 93 8.80 -2.61 3.85
N SER A 94 8.84 -1.29 4.06
CA SER A 94 8.27 -0.65 5.24
C SER A 94 6.78 -0.92 5.38
N CYS A 95 6.02 -0.82 4.30
CA CYS A 95 4.58 -1.11 4.29
C CYS A 95 4.29 -2.58 4.66
N TYR A 96 5.02 -3.55 4.12
CA TYR A 96 4.84 -4.97 4.47
C TYR A 96 5.21 -5.26 5.92
N LEU A 97 6.27 -4.64 6.44
CA LEU A 97 6.65 -4.79 7.85
C LEU A 97 5.62 -4.15 8.80
N GLN A 98 5.02 -3.01 8.43
CA GLN A 98 3.90 -2.43 9.19
C GLN A 98 2.65 -3.32 9.13
N ALA A 99 2.33 -3.89 7.96
CA ALA A 99 1.20 -4.83 7.82
C ALA A 99 1.38 -6.10 8.68
N LEU A 100 2.63 -6.59 8.78
CA LEU A 100 3.02 -7.68 9.69
C LEU A 100 2.86 -7.26 11.16
N HIS A 101 3.33 -6.06 11.53
CA HIS A 101 3.27 -5.54 12.89
C HIS A 101 1.83 -5.42 13.41
N PHE A 102 0.93 -4.84 12.62
CA PHE A 102 -0.48 -4.68 12.98
C PHE A 102 -1.31 -5.97 12.81
N ARG A 103 -0.64 -7.13 12.65
CA ARG A 103 -1.25 -8.47 12.57
C ARG A 103 -2.41 -8.54 11.58
N TYR A 104 -2.21 -8.08 10.34
CA TYR A 104 -3.23 -8.21 9.31
C TYR A 104 -3.68 -9.69 9.17
N GLN A 105 -4.91 -9.95 9.64
CA GLN A 105 -5.64 -11.22 9.54
C GLN A 105 -4.80 -12.49 9.75
N GLY A 106 -4.06 -12.62 10.87
CA GLY A 106 -3.56 -13.87 11.53
C GLY A 106 -2.82 -14.97 10.72
N GLY A 107 -2.80 -14.86 9.40
CA GLY A 107 -2.50 -15.89 8.42
C GLY A 107 -2.06 -15.27 7.10
N VAL A 108 -2.70 -14.17 6.65
CA VAL A 108 -2.24 -13.42 5.47
C VAL A 108 -0.90 -12.72 5.73
N ALA A 109 -0.67 -12.27 6.97
CA ALA A 109 0.62 -11.74 7.40
C ALA A 109 1.80 -12.68 7.03
N ARG A 110 1.65 -14.00 7.22
CA ARG A 110 2.71 -14.97 6.89
C ARG A 110 3.04 -15.02 5.39
N LEU A 111 2.09 -14.69 4.52
CA LEU A 111 2.30 -14.61 3.07
C LEU A 111 3.11 -13.38 2.66
N LEU A 112 3.29 -12.39 3.54
CA LEU A 112 4.13 -11.22 3.29
C LEU A 112 5.61 -11.50 3.50
N VAL A 113 5.96 -12.53 4.29
CA VAL A 113 7.36 -12.88 4.56
C VAL A 113 8.11 -13.25 3.26
N PRO A 114 7.58 -14.10 2.37
CA PRO A 114 8.22 -14.35 1.07
C PRO A 114 8.41 -13.08 0.23
N ARG A 115 7.46 -12.14 0.26
CA ARG A 115 7.58 -10.86 -0.47
C ARG A 115 8.69 -9.97 0.08
N VAL A 116 8.80 -9.90 1.41
CA VAL A 116 9.90 -9.20 2.09
C VAL A 116 11.25 -9.81 1.71
N LEU A 117 11.38 -11.14 1.74
CA LEU A 117 12.60 -11.83 1.33
C LEU A 117 12.92 -11.60 -0.15
N TRP A 118 11.90 -11.58 -1.01
CA TRP A 118 12.07 -11.26 -2.42
C TRP A 118 12.57 -9.83 -2.63
N LEU A 119 12.04 -8.83 -1.92
CA LEU A 119 12.55 -7.44 -1.97
C LEU A 119 14.01 -7.37 -1.52
N LEU A 120 14.38 -8.06 -0.43
CA LEU A 120 15.77 -8.12 0.04
C LEU A 120 16.71 -8.80 -0.96
N SER A 121 16.23 -9.74 -1.76
CA SER A 121 17.03 -10.34 -2.85
C SER A 121 17.34 -9.37 -3.99
N LYS A 122 16.66 -8.21 -4.03
CA LYS A 122 16.82 -7.15 -5.03
C LYS A 122 17.51 -5.91 -4.45
N ASP A 123 18.20 -6.07 -3.33
CA ASP A 123 18.90 -4.97 -2.68
C ASP A 123 20.02 -4.42 -3.58
N ASP A 124 20.37 -3.15 -3.34
CA ASP A 124 21.46 -2.48 -4.02
C ASP A 124 22.81 -2.79 -3.35
N ASP A 125 23.92 -2.45 -4.02
CA ASP A 125 25.28 -2.63 -3.46
C ASP A 125 25.47 -1.86 -2.14
N SER A 126 24.62 -0.85 -1.89
CA SER A 126 24.62 -0.04 -0.66
C SER A 126 23.85 -0.67 0.50
N GLN A 127 23.21 -1.83 0.29
CA GLN A 127 22.41 -2.57 1.27
C GLN A 127 21.28 -1.71 1.88
N THR A 128 20.64 -0.89 1.05
CA THR A 128 19.65 0.08 1.49
C THR A 128 18.40 -0.59 2.06
N LEU A 129 17.95 -1.69 1.43
CA LEU A 129 16.79 -2.46 1.89
C LEU A 129 17.11 -3.28 3.14
N ALA A 130 18.29 -3.89 3.20
CA ALA A 130 18.74 -4.63 4.39
C ALA A 130 18.82 -3.73 5.63
N LYS A 131 19.38 -2.52 5.51
CA LYS A 131 19.43 -1.54 6.62
C LYS A 131 18.04 -1.13 7.09
N GLU A 132 17.10 -0.92 6.17
CA GLU A 132 15.71 -0.58 6.52
C GLU A 132 15.01 -1.76 7.21
N PHE A 133 15.25 -2.98 6.74
CA PHE A 133 14.77 -4.20 7.39
C PHE A 133 15.31 -4.31 8.82
N GLU A 134 16.62 -4.19 9.03
CA GLU A 134 17.23 -4.26 10.36
C GLU A 134 16.69 -3.18 11.32
N ARG A 135 16.36 -2.00 10.81
CA ARG A 135 15.74 -0.92 11.59
C ARG A 135 14.33 -1.25 12.06
N LEU A 136 13.59 -2.03 11.28
CA LEU A 136 12.17 -2.34 11.50
C LEU A 136 11.93 -3.74 12.07
N ALA A 137 12.85 -4.68 11.87
CA ALA A 137 12.78 -6.07 12.32
C ALA A 137 12.63 -6.21 13.84
N PRO A 138 13.30 -5.41 14.70
CA PRO A 138 13.10 -5.47 16.16
C PRO A 138 11.69 -5.11 16.61
N LYS A 139 10.87 -4.52 15.73
CA LYS A 139 9.47 -4.14 16.01
C LYS A 139 8.48 -5.21 15.55
N LEU A 140 8.96 -6.33 14.98
CA LEU A 140 8.09 -7.42 14.59
C LEU A 140 7.61 -8.20 15.84
N PRO A 141 6.34 -8.62 15.88
CA PRO A 141 5.73 -9.30 17.02
C PRO A 141 6.20 -10.75 17.21
#